data_AF-A0A6H9KQU5-F1
#
_entry.id   AF-A0A6H9KQU5-F1
#
_cell.length_a   1.000
_cell.length_b   1.000
_cell.length_c   1.000
_cell.angle_alpha   90.00
_cell.angle_beta   90.00
_cell.angle_gamma   90.00
#
_symmetry.space_group_name_H-M   'P 1'
#
loop_
_entity.id
_entity.type
_entity.pdbx_description
1 polymer ?
#
loop_
_entity_poly.entity_id
_entity_poly.type
_entity_poly.pdbx_seq_one_letter_code
_entity_poly.pdbx_strand_id
1 'polypeptide(L)'
;MACFKLKKQIIIIFKLNRFLLIFLFVSNCSSPLRKMPIQMARTTQIDFYKQYYDFGPAKNIGKAQDIVASLMGSKETWAHFTKRYGRTNEQFLSDIEKKRFYVQGSIILTTYLSPKNHDMLFVDGTGRYSVIYQRASKNEILFTADYFIKNIPYSIKNDILTKGILQVKISQVLIRHFNIAGQPNINHLLEDIPLYFEIRLEKAGKNDQVFRIKYVGEDNQPFSHPVYFKGDKIGFMQFDNLPNNNDKLFDLRGRNFLRKDY
;
A
#
# COMPACT_ATOMS: atom_id res chain seq x y z
N MET A 1 -17.05 27.46 -78.70
CA MET A 1 -17.35 26.09 -78.22
C MET A 1 -16.39 25.57 -77.12
N ALA A 2 -15.59 26.41 -76.45
CA ALA A 2 -14.59 25.98 -75.44
C ALA A 2 -15.06 26.06 -73.97
N CYS A 3 -16.14 26.80 -73.67
CA CYS A 3 -16.58 27.09 -72.29
C CYS A 3 -17.32 25.91 -71.60
N PHE A 4 -17.83 24.94 -72.37
CA PHE A 4 -18.60 23.81 -71.83
C PHE A 4 -17.73 22.65 -71.27
N LYS A 5 -16.47 22.52 -71.71
CA LYS A 5 -15.57 21.47 -71.22
C LYS A 5 -14.98 21.78 -69.84
N LEU A 6 -14.74 23.05 -69.51
CA LEU A 6 -14.22 23.46 -68.19
C LEU A 6 -15.22 23.22 -67.05
N LYS A 7 -16.52 23.50 -67.28
CA LYS A 7 -17.56 23.27 -66.26
C LYS A 7 -17.70 21.79 -65.88
N LYS A 8 -17.57 20.86 -66.84
CA LYS A 8 -17.61 19.42 -66.55
C LYS A 8 -16.40 18.94 -65.73
N GLN A 9 -15.20 19.46 -66.00
CA GLN A 9 -14.00 19.08 -65.25
C GLN A 9 -13.99 19.62 -63.81
N ILE A 10 -14.47 20.85 -63.59
CA ILE A 10 -14.54 21.44 -62.23
C ILE A 10 -15.55 20.67 -61.36
N ILE A 11 -16.68 20.24 -61.91
CA ILE A 11 -17.69 19.46 -61.17
C ILE A 11 -17.14 18.08 -60.77
N ILE A 12 -16.32 17.44 -61.62
CA ILE A 12 -15.69 16.16 -61.32
C ILE A 12 -14.66 16.32 -60.19
N ILE A 13 -13.83 17.38 -60.21
CA ILE A 13 -12.85 17.67 -59.16
C ILE A 13 -13.54 17.94 -57.81
N PHE A 14 -14.65 18.68 -57.80
CA PHE A 14 -15.42 18.93 -56.57
C PHE A 14 -16.11 17.68 -56.02
N LYS A 15 -16.58 16.77 -56.89
CA LYS A 15 -17.12 15.46 -56.45
C LYS A 15 -16.03 14.52 -55.94
N LEU A 16 -14.87 14.51 -56.57
CA LEU A 16 -13.71 13.70 -56.14
C LEU A 16 -13.17 14.18 -54.79
N ASN A 17 -13.04 15.50 -54.58
CA ASN A 17 -12.61 16.08 -53.30
C ASN A 17 -13.63 15.85 -52.18
N ARG A 18 -14.94 15.88 -52.46
CA ARG A 18 -15.96 15.53 -51.46
C ARG A 18 -15.92 14.06 -51.08
N PHE A 19 -15.74 13.16 -52.04
CA PHE A 19 -15.56 11.73 -51.74
C PHE A 19 -14.27 11.47 -50.97
N LEU A 20 -13.16 12.14 -51.31
CA LEU A 20 -11.89 12.03 -50.58
C LEU A 20 -12.00 12.56 -49.15
N LEU A 21 -12.69 13.68 -48.95
CA LEU A 21 -12.96 14.25 -47.62
C LEU A 21 -13.87 13.33 -46.79
N ILE A 22 -14.93 12.76 -47.38
CA ILE A 22 -15.79 11.78 -46.71
C ILE A 22 -14.98 10.51 -46.39
N PHE A 23 -14.13 10.03 -47.30
CA PHE A 23 -13.27 8.88 -47.04
C PHE A 23 -12.24 9.16 -45.93
N LEU A 24 -11.67 10.38 -45.86
CA LEU A 24 -10.78 10.84 -44.80
C LEU A 24 -11.51 11.04 -43.45
N PHE A 25 -12.81 11.43 -43.48
CA PHE A 25 -13.64 11.50 -42.27
C PHE A 25 -14.06 10.11 -41.77
N VAL A 26 -14.38 9.17 -42.67
CA VAL A 26 -14.76 7.79 -42.31
C VAL A 26 -13.52 6.98 -41.87
N SER A 27 -12.35 7.23 -42.45
CA SER A 27 -11.08 6.62 -42.00
C SER A 27 -10.53 7.24 -40.71
N ASN A 28 -10.86 8.50 -40.38
CA ASN A 28 -10.63 9.05 -39.04
C ASN A 28 -11.68 8.60 -37.99
N CYS A 29 -12.85 8.14 -38.41
CA CYS A 29 -13.83 7.49 -37.51
C CYS A 29 -13.53 6.00 -37.24
N SER A 30 -12.51 5.43 -37.88
CA SER A 30 -12.12 4.03 -37.73
C SER A 30 -10.63 3.88 -37.40
N SER A 31 -10.10 4.84 -36.64
CA SER A 31 -9.05 4.44 -35.70
C SER A 31 -9.70 3.46 -34.74
N PRO A 32 -9.28 2.19 -34.64
CA PRO A 32 -9.65 1.40 -33.47
C PRO A 32 -9.19 2.27 -32.30
N LEU A 33 -10.14 2.68 -31.45
CA LEU A 33 -9.85 3.14 -30.10
C LEU A 33 -8.81 2.15 -29.59
N ARG A 34 -7.54 2.57 -29.65
CA ARG A 34 -6.42 1.82 -29.13
C ARG A 34 -6.85 1.61 -27.70
N LYS A 35 -7.18 0.37 -27.34
CA LYS A 35 -7.44 -0.06 -25.97
C LYS A 35 -6.28 0.47 -25.15
N MET A 36 -6.44 1.65 -24.55
CA MET A 36 -5.39 2.25 -23.76
C MET A 36 -5.24 1.29 -22.57
N PRO A 37 -4.05 0.74 -22.34
CA PRO A 37 -3.86 -0.16 -21.22
C PRO A 37 -4.25 0.56 -19.94
N ILE A 38 -4.88 -0.19 -19.03
CA ILE A 38 -5.37 0.20 -17.70
C ILE A 38 -4.21 0.76 -16.83
N GLN A 39 -3.69 1.93 -17.17
CA GLN A 39 -2.66 2.63 -16.41
C GLN A 39 -3.28 3.66 -15.46
N MET A 40 -4.51 4.11 -15.72
CA MET A 40 -5.10 5.26 -15.01
C MET A 40 -5.73 4.96 -13.65
N ALA A 41 -5.76 3.71 -13.20
CA ALA A 41 -6.27 3.38 -11.87
C ALA A 41 -5.27 2.64 -11.00
N ARG A 42 -4.01 2.54 -11.42
CA ARG A 42 -2.94 1.94 -10.61
C ARG A 42 -2.10 3.04 -9.98
N THR A 43 -2.00 3.01 -8.66
CA THR A 43 -1.11 3.90 -7.92
C THR A 43 -0.15 3.04 -7.10
N THR A 44 1.15 3.21 -7.32
CA THR A 44 2.20 2.61 -6.48
C THR A 44 2.84 3.70 -5.63
N GLN A 45 3.07 3.39 -4.37
CA GLN A 45 3.47 4.35 -3.36
C GLN A 45 4.59 3.76 -2.53
N ILE A 46 5.60 4.55 -2.22
CA ILE A 46 6.65 4.18 -1.27
C ILE A 46 6.52 5.12 -0.08
N ASP A 47 6.41 4.56 1.12
CA ASP A 47 6.28 5.32 2.36
C ASP A 47 7.19 4.72 3.43
N PHE A 48 7.69 5.58 4.33
CA PHE A 48 8.49 5.19 5.48
C PHE A 48 7.67 5.33 6.75
N TYR A 49 7.89 4.44 7.71
CA TYR A 49 7.13 4.44 8.94
C TYR A 49 7.96 4.03 10.15
N LYS A 50 7.48 4.48 11.30
CA LYS A 50 7.86 4.02 12.62
C LYS A 50 6.64 3.39 13.29
N GLN A 51 6.77 2.14 13.72
CA GLN A 51 5.74 1.43 14.46
C GLN A 51 6.20 1.20 15.90
N TYR A 52 5.31 1.45 16.84
CA TYR A 52 5.50 1.12 18.24
C TYR A 52 4.51 0.03 18.63
N TYR A 53 4.98 -0.89 19.46
CA TYR A 53 4.10 -1.85 20.10
C TYR A 53 3.35 -1.16 21.25
N ASP A 54 2.07 -1.48 21.38
CA ASP A 54 1.22 -1.07 22.49
C ASP A 54 0.35 -2.25 22.89
N PHE A 55 0.69 -2.86 24.01
CA PHE A 55 -0.02 -4.00 24.59
C PHE A 55 -0.95 -3.58 25.73
N GLY A 56 -1.20 -2.28 25.90
CA GLY A 56 -2.04 -1.72 26.97
C GLY A 56 -1.42 -1.79 28.37
N PRO A 57 -2.16 -1.35 29.42
CA PRO A 57 -1.65 -1.10 30.78
C PRO A 57 -1.29 -2.34 31.63
N ALA A 58 -0.72 -3.39 31.03
CA ALA A 58 -0.45 -4.69 31.64
C ALA A 58 -1.71 -5.53 31.93
N LYS A 59 -1.91 -6.63 31.18
CA LYS A 59 -2.67 -7.79 31.68
C LYS A 59 -2.45 -9.13 30.98
N ASN A 60 -1.40 -9.29 30.17
CA ASN A 60 -0.91 -10.64 29.86
C ASN A 60 0.52 -10.61 29.30
N ILE A 61 1.51 -10.59 30.20
CA ILE A 61 2.94 -10.66 29.88
C ILE A 61 3.21 -11.83 28.92
N GLY A 62 2.58 -12.98 29.18
CA GLY A 62 2.65 -14.16 28.31
C GLY A 62 2.12 -13.87 26.90
N LYS A 63 0.98 -13.18 26.76
CA LYS A 63 0.43 -12.82 25.45
C LYS A 63 1.35 -11.88 24.66
N ALA A 64 1.90 -10.84 25.30
CA ALA A 64 2.82 -9.92 24.64
C ALA A 64 4.09 -10.66 24.16
N GLN A 65 4.62 -11.55 25.00
CA GLN A 65 5.75 -12.42 24.65
C GLN A 65 5.41 -13.37 23.51
N ASP A 66 4.27 -14.06 23.58
CA ASP A 66 3.84 -15.00 22.55
C ASP A 66 3.66 -14.31 21.20
N ILE A 67 3.10 -13.10 21.20
CA ILE A 67 2.97 -12.27 19.99
C ILE A 67 4.34 -11.90 19.45
N VAL A 68 5.23 -11.33 20.28
CA VAL A 68 6.56 -10.91 19.83
C VAL A 68 7.38 -12.11 19.36
N ALA A 69 7.39 -13.22 20.10
CA ALA A 69 8.06 -14.46 19.71
C ALA A 69 7.51 -15.01 18.39
N SER A 70 6.18 -14.97 18.19
CA SER A 70 5.56 -15.35 16.91
C SER A 70 6.02 -14.46 15.76
N LEU A 71 6.14 -13.14 15.99
CA LEU A 71 6.63 -12.19 15.00
C LEU A 71 8.15 -12.25 14.78
N MET A 72 8.91 -12.94 15.66
CA MET A 72 10.35 -13.14 15.55
C MET A 72 10.75 -14.47 14.90
N GLY A 73 9.77 -15.35 14.66
CA GLY A 73 9.97 -16.61 13.95
C GLY A 73 9.98 -17.85 14.85
N SER A 74 10.49 -17.74 16.09
CA SER A 74 10.49 -18.87 17.03
C SER A 74 10.72 -18.45 18.50
N LYS A 75 10.41 -19.37 19.43
CA LYS A 75 10.67 -19.18 20.87
C LYS A 75 12.17 -19.21 21.20
N GLU A 76 12.95 -19.95 20.43
CA GLU A 76 14.41 -20.03 20.57
C GLU A 76 15.05 -18.68 20.23
N THR A 77 14.60 -18.04 19.15
CA THR A 77 15.03 -16.70 18.77
C THR A 77 14.71 -15.68 19.87
N TRP A 78 13.54 -15.81 20.50
CA TRP A 78 13.17 -15.01 21.67
C TRP A 78 14.10 -15.25 22.87
N ALA A 79 14.45 -16.51 23.17
CA ALA A 79 15.39 -16.84 24.24
C ALA A 79 16.81 -16.32 23.97
N HIS A 80 17.26 -16.38 22.70
CA HIS A 80 18.52 -15.78 22.28
C HIS A 80 18.51 -14.26 22.45
N PHE A 81 17.39 -13.63 22.12
CA PHE A 81 17.17 -12.21 22.31
C PHE A 81 17.32 -11.82 23.78
N THR A 82 16.51 -12.39 24.68
CA THR A 82 16.54 -12.06 26.12
C THR A 82 17.91 -12.34 26.75
N LYS A 83 18.57 -13.44 26.37
CA LYS A 83 19.93 -13.78 26.79
C LYS A 83 20.97 -12.77 26.33
N ARG A 84 20.98 -12.38 25.05
CA ARG A 84 21.97 -11.44 24.49
C ARG A 84 21.87 -10.06 25.14
N TYR A 85 20.65 -9.61 25.42
CA TYR A 85 20.42 -8.27 25.96
C TYR A 85 20.45 -8.23 27.49
N GLY A 86 20.62 -9.39 28.15
CA GLY A 86 20.65 -9.49 29.61
C GLY A 86 19.36 -8.96 30.25
N ARG A 87 18.24 -9.08 29.53
CA ARG A 87 16.96 -8.53 29.95
C ARG A 87 16.09 -9.64 30.51
N THR A 88 15.58 -9.45 31.72
CA THR A 88 14.46 -10.25 32.19
C THR A 88 13.20 -9.89 31.39
N ASN A 89 12.19 -10.75 31.48
CA ASN A 89 10.90 -10.53 30.84
C ASN A 89 10.24 -9.22 31.29
N GLU A 90 10.37 -8.87 32.57
CA GLU A 90 9.83 -7.63 33.13
C GLU A 90 10.56 -6.40 32.56
N GLN A 91 11.88 -6.48 32.40
CA GLN A 91 12.66 -5.39 31.82
C GLN A 91 12.34 -5.16 30.34
N PHE A 92 12.11 -6.24 29.57
CA PHE A 92 11.68 -6.13 28.19
C PHE A 92 10.33 -5.40 28.05
N LEU A 93 9.35 -5.76 28.86
CA LEU A 93 8.05 -5.09 28.84
C LEU A 93 8.15 -3.63 29.27
N SER A 94 8.95 -3.34 30.30
CA SER A 94 9.25 -1.96 30.67
C SER A 94 9.89 -1.20 29.52
N ASP A 95 10.75 -1.85 28.73
CA ASP A 95 11.35 -1.24 27.54
C ASP A 95 10.32 -1.04 26.39
N ILE A 96 9.32 -1.92 26.23
CA ILE A 96 8.19 -1.70 25.31
C ILE A 96 7.35 -0.50 25.76
N GLU A 97 6.96 -0.45 27.04
CA GLU A 97 6.19 0.66 27.62
C GLU A 97 6.93 2.00 27.44
N LYS A 98 8.26 1.98 27.62
CA LYS A 98 9.14 3.13 27.38
C LYS A 98 9.43 3.40 25.91
N LYS A 99 8.80 2.67 24.98
CA LYS A 99 8.97 2.78 23.52
C LYS A 99 10.42 2.65 23.06
N ARG A 100 11.25 1.94 23.82
CA ARG A 100 12.65 1.63 23.46
C ARG A 100 12.74 0.58 22.38
N PHE A 101 11.72 -0.25 22.25
CA PHE A 101 11.52 -1.14 21.12
C PHE A 101 10.60 -0.49 20.09
N TYR A 102 11.09 -0.35 18.87
CA TYR A 102 10.26 0.11 17.76
C TYR A 102 10.67 -0.57 16.46
N VAL A 103 9.72 -0.59 15.54
CA VAL A 103 9.92 -1.04 14.17
C VAL A 103 10.12 0.20 13.31
N GLN A 104 11.13 0.22 12.46
CA GLN A 104 11.31 1.23 11.43
C GLN A 104 11.34 0.54 10.08
N GLY A 105 10.51 1.00 9.15
CA GLY A 105 10.39 0.32 7.87
C GLY A 105 9.97 1.21 6.73
N SER A 106 9.90 0.58 5.57
CA SER A 106 9.32 1.12 4.37
C SER A 106 8.26 0.15 3.83
N ILE A 107 7.29 0.71 3.13
CA ILE A 107 6.24 -0.02 2.42
C ILE A 107 6.18 0.46 0.98
N ILE A 108 6.01 -0.48 0.07
CA ILE A 108 5.61 -0.25 -1.31
C ILE A 108 4.17 -0.74 -1.44
N LEU A 109 3.21 0.17 -1.46
CA LEU A 109 1.79 -0.14 -1.58
C LEU A 109 1.34 0.16 -3.00
N THR A 110 0.80 -0.84 -3.69
CA THR A 110 0.13 -0.65 -4.97
C THR A 110 -1.35 -0.89 -4.80
N THR A 111 -2.15 0.00 -5.38
CA THR A 111 -3.60 -0.11 -5.38
C THR A 111 -4.11 0.06 -6.80
N TYR A 112 -5.01 -0.81 -7.23
CA TYR A 112 -5.56 -0.80 -8.60
C TYR A 112 -6.99 -1.30 -8.70
N LEU A 113 -7.73 -0.81 -9.70
CA LEU A 113 -9.05 -1.35 -10.01
C LEU A 113 -8.94 -2.78 -10.57
N SER A 114 -9.89 -3.63 -10.18
CA SER A 114 -10.00 -4.96 -10.74
C SER A 114 -10.33 -4.89 -12.24
N PRO A 115 -9.56 -5.57 -13.12
CA PRO A 115 -9.83 -5.55 -14.55
C PRO A 115 -11.10 -6.34 -14.93
N LYS A 116 -11.65 -7.14 -14.01
CA LYS A 116 -12.84 -7.97 -14.24
C LYS A 116 -14.11 -7.38 -13.61
N ASN A 117 -13.97 -6.64 -12.52
CA ASN A 117 -15.09 -6.06 -11.78
C ASN A 117 -14.72 -4.66 -11.28
N HIS A 118 -15.14 -3.62 -12.00
CA HIS A 118 -14.79 -2.22 -11.69
C HIS A 118 -15.39 -1.68 -10.36
N ASP A 119 -16.19 -2.47 -9.66
CA ASP A 119 -16.66 -2.17 -8.29
C ASP A 119 -15.72 -2.71 -7.20
N MET A 120 -14.65 -3.40 -7.62
CA MET A 120 -13.62 -3.95 -6.75
C MET A 120 -12.27 -3.31 -7.02
N LEU A 121 -11.48 -3.17 -5.97
CA LEU A 121 -10.13 -2.63 -5.99
C LEU A 121 -9.21 -3.61 -5.28
N PHE A 122 -8.02 -3.82 -5.83
CA PHE A 122 -6.99 -4.67 -5.28
C PHE A 122 -5.91 -3.83 -4.64
N VAL A 123 -5.32 -4.39 -3.58
CA VAL A 123 -4.15 -3.84 -2.92
C VAL A 123 -3.11 -4.92 -2.81
N ASP A 124 -1.92 -4.65 -3.32
CA ASP A 124 -0.75 -5.52 -3.21
C ASP A 124 0.51 -4.70 -2.96
N GLY A 125 1.64 -5.39 -2.80
CA GLY A 125 2.91 -4.73 -2.54
C GLY A 125 3.83 -5.50 -1.62
N THR A 126 4.88 -4.83 -1.18
CA THR A 126 5.93 -5.40 -0.33
C THR A 126 6.45 -4.35 0.63
N GLY A 127 7.26 -4.75 1.59
CA GLY A 127 8.04 -3.80 2.35
C GLY A 127 9.19 -4.44 3.10
N ARG A 128 9.94 -3.59 3.78
CA ARG A 128 11.09 -3.99 4.60
C ARG A 128 11.02 -3.26 5.93
N TYR A 129 11.38 -3.92 7.01
CA TYR A 129 11.53 -3.26 8.29
C TYR A 129 12.75 -3.76 9.07
N SER A 130 13.17 -2.94 10.03
CA SER A 130 14.15 -3.25 11.06
C SER A 130 13.47 -3.13 12.41
N VAL A 131 13.68 -4.09 13.30
CA VAL A 131 13.34 -3.91 14.71
C VAL A 131 14.54 -3.33 15.41
N ILE A 132 14.34 -2.21 16.08
CA ILE A 132 15.38 -1.40 16.69
C ILE A 132 15.15 -1.37 18.19
N TYR A 133 16.24 -1.56 18.93
CA TYR A 133 16.32 -1.28 20.35
C TYR A 133 17.10 0.01 20.58
N GLN A 134 16.44 1.01 21.17
CA GLN A 134 17.04 2.27 21.54
C GLN A 134 17.70 2.16 22.92
N ARG A 135 19.04 2.21 22.94
CA ARG A 135 19.81 2.38 24.18
C ARG A 135 20.09 3.88 24.40
N ALA A 136 20.53 4.20 25.61
CA ALA A 136 20.93 5.57 25.96
C ALA A 136 22.04 6.14 25.05
N SER A 137 22.93 5.28 24.54
CA SER A 137 24.11 5.69 23.75
C SER A 137 24.05 5.39 22.26
N LYS A 138 23.22 4.43 21.82
CA LYS A 138 23.06 4.08 20.40
C LYS A 138 21.80 3.24 20.13
N ASN A 139 21.33 3.30 18.90
CA ASN A 139 20.33 2.38 18.38
C ASN A 139 20.99 1.08 17.92
N GLU A 140 20.39 -0.05 18.26
CA GLU A 140 20.86 -1.38 17.87
C GLU A 140 19.76 -2.06 17.02
N ILE A 141 20.12 -2.49 15.82
CA ILE A 141 19.22 -3.26 14.96
C ILE A 141 19.24 -4.71 15.44
N LEU A 142 18.07 -5.23 15.76
CA LEU A 142 17.88 -6.56 16.34
C LEU A 142 17.73 -7.60 15.25
N PHE A 143 16.86 -7.31 14.28
CA PHE A 143 16.67 -8.11 13.07
C PHE A 143 16.06 -7.23 11.98
N THR A 144 16.18 -7.70 10.74
CA THR A 144 15.47 -7.13 9.60
C THR A 144 14.47 -8.13 9.05
N ALA A 145 13.44 -7.64 8.37
CA ALA A 145 12.52 -8.51 7.66
C ALA A 145 12.01 -7.86 6.38
N ASP A 146 11.75 -8.70 5.39
CA ASP A 146 10.96 -8.33 4.21
C ASP A 146 9.57 -8.94 4.35
N TYR A 147 8.53 -8.24 3.91
CA TYR A 147 7.16 -8.74 3.97
C TYR A 147 6.41 -8.51 2.66
N PHE A 148 5.40 -9.34 2.43
CA PHE A 148 4.55 -9.31 1.24
C PHE A 148 3.11 -9.02 1.64
N ILE A 149 2.48 -8.10 0.92
CA ILE A 149 1.08 -7.73 1.14
C ILE A 149 0.22 -8.74 0.37
N LYS A 150 -0.78 -9.30 1.05
CA LYS A 150 -1.73 -10.23 0.46
C LYS A 150 -2.61 -9.48 -0.53
N ASN A 151 -2.62 -9.93 -1.79
CA ASN A 151 -3.49 -9.36 -2.81
C ASN A 151 -4.96 -9.75 -2.53
N ILE A 152 -5.73 -8.81 -1.98
CA ILE A 152 -7.12 -9.03 -1.58
C ILE A 152 -8.02 -8.05 -2.34
N PRO A 153 -9.19 -8.50 -2.84
CA PRO A 153 -10.18 -7.61 -3.42
C PRO A 153 -10.97 -6.88 -2.32
N TYR A 154 -11.08 -5.56 -2.44
CA TYR A 154 -11.89 -4.67 -1.59
C TYR A 154 -13.07 -4.14 -2.39
N SER A 155 -14.26 -4.20 -1.78
CA SER A 155 -15.45 -3.56 -2.35
C SER A 155 -15.34 -2.05 -2.22
N ILE A 156 -15.43 -1.34 -3.35
CA ILE A 156 -15.43 0.13 -3.32
C ILE A 156 -16.61 0.64 -2.50
N LYS A 157 -17.78 0.02 -2.61
CA LYS A 157 -18.97 0.41 -1.84
C LYS A 157 -18.85 0.07 -0.36
N ASN A 158 -18.54 -1.18 -0.04
CA ASN A 158 -18.67 -1.64 1.34
C ASN A 158 -17.41 -1.43 2.17
N ASP A 159 -16.22 -1.46 1.56
CA ASP A 159 -14.96 -1.36 2.29
C ASP A 159 -14.38 0.06 2.19
N ILE A 160 -14.41 0.67 1.01
CA ILE A 160 -13.81 1.99 0.81
C ILE A 160 -14.78 3.11 1.20
N LEU A 161 -15.97 3.16 0.59
CA LEU A 161 -16.97 4.22 0.78
C LEU A 161 -17.59 4.22 2.17
N THR A 162 -17.96 3.04 2.68
CA THR A 162 -18.70 2.92 3.96
C THR A 162 -17.76 2.92 5.16
N LYS A 163 -16.65 2.17 5.12
CA LYS A 163 -15.76 2.03 6.29
C LYS A 163 -14.67 3.10 6.34
N GLY A 164 -14.27 3.66 5.20
CA GLY A 164 -13.17 4.65 5.14
C GLY A 164 -11.82 4.10 5.62
N ILE A 165 -11.65 2.77 5.62
CA ILE A 165 -10.46 2.10 6.10
C ILE A 165 -10.06 1.02 5.11
N LEU A 166 -8.78 0.97 4.79
CA LEU A 166 -8.13 -0.08 4.03
C LEU A 166 -7.36 -1.00 4.98
N GLN A 167 -7.78 -2.26 5.08
CA GLN A 167 -7.10 -3.28 5.89
C GLN A 167 -6.01 -3.96 5.09
N VAL A 168 -4.77 -3.52 5.21
CA VAL A 168 -3.63 -4.10 4.47
C VAL A 168 -3.14 -5.35 5.20
N LYS A 169 -3.38 -6.53 4.61
CA LYS A 169 -3.01 -7.83 5.22
C LYS A 169 -1.66 -8.30 4.71
N ILE A 170 -0.87 -8.93 5.58
CA ILE A 170 0.43 -9.50 5.24
C ILE A 170 0.25 -10.99 4.94
N SER A 171 0.87 -11.48 3.85
CA SER A 171 0.85 -12.91 3.50
C SER A 171 2.09 -13.63 4.01
N GLN A 172 3.26 -13.00 3.89
CA GLN A 172 4.54 -13.63 4.22
C GLN A 172 5.50 -12.61 4.85
N VAL A 173 6.35 -13.09 5.75
CA VAL A 173 7.44 -12.32 6.35
C VAL A 173 8.71 -13.16 6.35
N LEU A 174 9.78 -12.67 5.72
CA LEU A 174 11.10 -13.25 5.74
C LEU A 174 11.97 -12.47 6.73
N ILE A 175 12.23 -13.07 7.89
CA ILE A 175 13.01 -12.48 8.99
C ILE A 175 14.47 -12.92 8.85
N ARG A 176 15.39 -11.97 9.01
CA ARG A 176 16.84 -12.18 9.01
C ARG A 176 17.42 -11.71 10.34
N HIS A 177 17.93 -12.64 11.13
CA HIS A 177 18.63 -12.34 12.38
C HIS A 177 20.11 -12.07 12.11
N PHE A 178 20.63 -10.98 12.69
CA PHE A 178 22.05 -10.64 12.55
C PHE A 178 22.89 -11.51 13.47
N ASN A 179 24.03 -11.97 12.93
CA ASN A 179 24.93 -12.94 13.54
C ASN A 179 25.31 -12.63 15.00
N ILE A 180 25.19 -13.63 15.88
CA ILE A 180 25.89 -13.69 17.16
C ILE A 180 27.23 -14.36 16.89
N ALA A 181 28.34 -13.63 17.05
CA ALA A 181 29.70 -14.10 16.74
C ALA A 181 29.89 -15.62 16.93
N GLY A 182 30.10 -16.33 15.82
CA GLY A 182 30.26 -17.79 15.79
C GLY A 182 29.01 -18.59 15.39
N GLN A 183 27.87 -17.97 15.06
CA GLN A 183 26.66 -18.67 14.59
C GLN A 183 26.30 -18.32 13.14
N PRO A 184 25.73 -19.26 12.38
CA PRO A 184 25.23 -18.96 11.03
C PRO A 184 24.05 -17.99 11.11
N ASN A 185 23.85 -17.20 10.05
CA ASN A 185 22.65 -16.36 9.93
C ASN A 185 21.40 -17.23 9.99
N ILE A 186 20.44 -16.84 10.81
CA ILE A 186 19.16 -17.53 10.93
C ILE A 186 18.12 -16.75 10.13
N ASN A 187 17.57 -17.38 9.10
CA ASN A 187 16.46 -16.85 8.33
C ASN A 187 15.19 -17.62 8.67
N HIS A 188 14.10 -16.93 8.97
CA HIS A 188 12.79 -17.54 9.18
C HIS A 188 11.80 -17.01 8.15
N LEU A 189 11.08 -17.91 7.51
CA LEU A 189 9.92 -17.57 6.69
C LEU A 189 8.66 -17.84 7.50
N LEU A 190 7.86 -16.81 7.70
CA LEU A 190 6.51 -16.91 8.25
C LEU A 190 5.51 -16.82 7.10
N GLU A 191 4.74 -17.88 6.88
CA GLU A 191 3.69 -17.94 5.86
C GLU A 191 2.30 -17.79 6.49
N ASP A 192 1.38 -17.20 5.72
CA ASP A 192 0.00 -16.89 6.10
C ASP A 192 -0.12 -16.25 7.50
N ILE A 193 0.79 -15.32 7.79
CA ILE A 193 0.83 -14.66 9.08
C ILE A 193 -0.44 -13.80 9.27
N PRO A 194 -1.17 -13.93 10.40
CA PRO A 194 -2.40 -13.18 10.64
C PRO A 194 -2.10 -11.74 11.12
N LEU A 195 -1.24 -11.04 10.39
CA LEU A 195 -0.79 -9.66 10.64
C LEU A 195 -1.44 -8.73 9.61
N TYR A 196 -2.02 -7.63 10.07
CA TYR A 196 -2.55 -6.58 9.20
C TYR A 196 -2.52 -5.22 9.87
N PHE A 197 -2.60 -4.15 9.09
CA PHE A 197 -2.72 -2.79 9.61
C PHE A 197 -3.78 -1.99 8.84
N GLU A 198 -4.30 -0.96 9.48
CA GLU A 198 -5.43 -0.17 8.98
C GLU A 198 -4.99 1.21 8.50
N ILE A 199 -5.09 1.45 7.20
CA ILE A 199 -4.87 2.78 6.60
C ILE A 199 -6.21 3.49 6.48
N ARG A 200 -6.31 4.73 6.98
CA ARG A 200 -7.53 5.53 6.82
C ARG A 200 -7.58 6.20 5.44
N LEU A 201 -8.78 6.24 4.90
CA LEU A 201 -9.12 6.90 3.65
C LEU A 201 -10.06 8.06 3.95
N GLU A 202 -9.76 9.23 3.41
CA GLU A 202 -10.64 10.40 3.50
C GLU A 202 -11.20 10.76 2.14
N LYS A 203 -12.38 11.37 2.12
CA LYS A 203 -12.94 11.92 0.87
C LYS A 203 -12.14 13.14 0.43
N ALA A 204 -11.81 13.22 -0.84
CA ALA A 204 -11.15 14.38 -1.42
C ALA A 204 -12.19 15.47 -1.71
N GLY A 205 -12.35 16.41 -0.78
CA GLY A 205 -13.31 17.51 -0.93
C GLY A 205 -14.77 17.04 -0.89
N LYS A 206 -15.64 17.67 -1.69
CA LYS A 206 -17.09 17.37 -1.71
C LYS A 206 -17.48 16.19 -2.63
N ASN A 207 -16.52 15.56 -3.31
CA ASN A 207 -16.80 14.49 -4.27
C ASN A 207 -16.75 13.11 -3.58
N ASP A 208 -17.79 12.30 -3.75
CA ASP A 208 -17.90 10.95 -3.17
C ASP A 208 -17.10 9.88 -3.94
N GLN A 209 -16.54 10.21 -5.09
CA GLN A 209 -15.81 9.30 -5.97
C GLN A 209 -14.29 9.54 -5.97
N VAL A 210 -13.79 10.49 -5.19
CA VAL A 210 -12.35 10.76 -5.07
C VAL A 210 -11.96 10.65 -3.60
N PHE A 211 -10.92 9.86 -3.32
CA PHE A 211 -10.42 9.64 -1.95
C PHE A 211 -8.96 10.03 -1.84
N ARG A 212 -8.50 10.25 -0.63
CA ARG A 212 -7.10 10.45 -0.27
C ARG A 212 -6.70 9.34 0.70
N ILE A 213 -5.57 8.68 0.45
CA ILE A 213 -4.89 8.01 1.56
C ILE A 213 -4.30 9.11 2.43
N LYS A 214 -4.74 9.17 3.68
CA LYS A 214 -4.27 10.15 4.64
C LYS A 214 -3.42 9.48 5.69
N TYR A 215 -2.14 9.81 5.67
CA TYR A 215 -1.15 9.37 6.65
C TYR A 215 -0.92 10.38 7.78
N VAL A 216 -1.45 11.60 7.62
CA VAL A 216 -1.25 12.74 8.52
C VAL A 216 -2.61 13.19 9.04
N GLY A 217 -2.79 13.32 10.35
CA GLY A 217 -4.00 13.85 10.99
C GLY A 217 -4.17 15.36 10.83
N GLU A 218 -5.05 15.95 11.63
CA GLU A 218 -5.21 17.41 11.70
C GLU A 218 -3.89 18.08 12.15
N ASP A 219 -3.68 19.34 11.73
CA ASP A 219 -2.50 20.15 12.07
C ASP A 219 -1.15 19.49 11.78
N ASN A 220 -1.06 18.73 10.68
CA ASN A 220 0.14 18.03 10.23
C ASN A 220 0.71 17.01 11.23
N GLN A 221 -0.10 16.54 12.19
CA GLN A 221 0.35 15.53 13.15
C GLN A 221 0.34 14.13 12.51
N PRO A 222 1.32 13.25 12.77
CA PRO A 222 1.30 11.88 12.26
C PRO A 222 0.03 11.14 12.71
N PHE A 223 -0.68 10.50 11.77
CA PHE A 223 -1.82 9.65 12.13
C PHE A 223 -1.32 8.29 12.61
N SER A 224 -1.84 7.80 13.74
CA SER A 224 -1.51 6.48 14.26
C SER A 224 -2.43 5.42 13.65
N HIS A 225 -1.86 4.59 12.79
CA HIS A 225 -2.55 3.50 12.09
C HIS A 225 -2.48 2.21 12.91
N PRO A 226 -3.60 1.66 13.40
CA PRO A 226 -3.59 0.46 14.21
C PRO A 226 -2.97 -0.74 13.46
N VAL A 227 -2.17 -1.51 14.18
CA VAL A 227 -1.59 -2.79 13.73
C VAL A 227 -2.19 -3.91 14.55
N TYR A 228 -2.58 -4.99 13.90
CA TYR A 228 -3.25 -6.13 14.51
C TYR A 228 -2.54 -7.44 14.19
N PHE A 229 -2.52 -8.34 15.17
CA PHE A 229 -2.06 -9.71 15.01
C PHE A 229 -3.08 -10.67 15.62
N LYS A 230 -3.54 -11.67 14.85
CA LYS A 230 -4.62 -12.60 15.27
C LYS A 230 -5.88 -11.87 15.76
N GLY A 231 -6.16 -10.68 15.22
CA GLY A 231 -7.30 -9.85 15.59
C GLY A 231 -7.07 -8.93 16.80
N ASP A 232 -6.00 -9.14 17.57
CA ASP A 232 -5.63 -8.25 18.67
C ASP A 232 -4.85 -7.05 18.16
N LYS A 233 -5.18 -5.84 18.64
CA LYS A 233 -4.37 -4.65 18.39
C LYS A 233 -3.06 -4.79 19.17
N ILE A 234 -1.93 -4.71 18.45
CA ILE A 234 -0.58 -4.89 19.02
C ILE A 234 0.23 -3.59 19.05
N GLY A 235 -0.29 -2.52 18.46
CA GLY A 235 0.42 -1.26 18.35
C GLY A 235 -0.16 -0.33 17.30
N PHE A 236 0.69 0.62 16.90
CA PHE A 236 0.37 1.60 15.88
C PHE A 236 1.59 1.89 15.02
N MET A 237 1.32 2.09 13.75
CA MET A 237 2.24 2.54 12.73
C MET A 237 2.02 4.04 12.50
N GLN A 238 3.10 4.81 12.52
CA GLN A 238 3.13 6.23 12.20
C GLN A 238 4.01 6.40 10.97
N PHE A 239 3.44 6.95 9.90
CA PHE A 239 4.21 7.25 8.70
C PHE A 239 5.00 8.54 8.90
N ASP A 240 6.20 8.61 8.32
CA ASP A 240 7.03 9.80 8.40
C ASP A 240 6.33 10.97 7.71
N ASN A 241 6.20 12.10 8.42
CA ASN A 241 5.65 13.31 7.84
C ASN A 241 6.72 13.98 6.98
N LEU A 242 6.81 13.59 5.70
CA LEU A 242 7.69 14.25 4.75
C LEU A 242 7.09 15.63 4.37
N PRO A 243 7.88 16.71 4.38
CA PRO A 243 7.42 17.98 3.83
C PRO A 243 7.06 17.77 2.35
N ASN A 244 5.80 18.06 1.99
CA ASN A 244 5.14 17.66 0.73
C ASN A 244 4.67 16.20 0.68
N ASN A 245 4.17 15.66 1.79
CA ASN A 245 3.38 14.43 1.75
C ASN A 245 2.09 14.72 0.96
N ASN A 246 2.22 14.66 -0.38
CA ASN A 246 1.12 14.92 -1.29
C ASN A 246 0.03 13.92 -0.95
N ASP A 247 -1.10 14.41 -0.44
CA ASP A 247 -2.32 13.62 -0.26
C ASP A 247 -2.51 12.73 -1.49
N LYS A 248 -2.45 11.42 -1.30
CA LYS A 248 -2.39 10.49 -2.42
C LYS A 248 -3.81 10.19 -2.88
N LEU A 249 -4.17 10.66 -4.06
CA LEU A 249 -5.53 10.64 -4.57
C LEU A 249 -5.89 9.32 -5.25
N PHE A 250 -7.04 8.78 -4.90
CA PHE A 250 -7.76 7.72 -5.60
C PHE A 250 -8.93 8.34 -6.34
N ASP A 251 -8.81 8.50 -7.65
CA ASP A 251 -9.89 9.02 -8.47
C ASP A 251 -10.66 7.87 -9.13
N LEU A 252 -11.90 7.69 -8.69
CA LEU A 252 -12.78 6.65 -9.21
C LEU A 252 -13.77 7.18 -10.27
N ARG A 253 -13.70 8.46 -10.65
CA ARG A 253 -14.56 9.07 -11.68
C ARG A 253 -14.28 8.48 -13.06
N GLY A 254 -13.03 8.07 -13.30
CA GLY A 254 -12.59 7.37 -14.51
C GLY A 254 -13.31 6.04 -14.79
N ARG A 255 -13.99 5.44 -13.79
CA ARG A 255 -14.72 4.17 -13.95
C ARG A 255 -15.80 4.22 -15.04
N ASN A 256 -16.45 5.37 -15.21
CA ASN A 256 -17.49 5.54 -16.22
C ASN A 256 -16.93 5.57 -17.64
N PHE A 257 -15.67 5.97 -17.82
CA PHE A 257 -14.96 5.88 -19.09
C PHE A 257 -14.54 4.42 -19.37
N LEU A 258 -14.02 3.73 -18.35
CA LEU A 258 -13.65 2.30 -18.46
C LEU A 258 -14.81 1.38 -18.82
N ARG A 259 -16.05 1.65 -18.36
CA ARG A 259 -17.23 0.84 -18.76
C ARG A 259 -17.64 1.03 -20.22
N LYS A 260 -17.22 2.10 -20.89
CA LYS A 260 -17.59 2.39 -22.29
C LYS A 260 -16.54 1.94 -23.30
N ASP A 261 -15.29 1.78 -22.87
CA ASP A 261 -14.16 1.36 -23.70
C ASP A 261 -13.90 -0.16 -23.71
N TYR A 262 -14.64 -0.93 -22.90
CA TYR A 262 -14.65 -2.40 -22.83
C TYR A 262 -16.01 -2.96 -23.19
#